data_AF-A0ABD2N0W2-F1
#
_entry.id   AF-A0ABD2N0W2-F1
#
_cell.length_a   1.000
_cell.length_b   1.000
_cell.length_c   1.000
_cell.angle_alpha   90.00
_cell.angle_beta   90.00
_cell.angle_gamma   90.00
#
_symmetry.space_group_name_H-M   'P 1'
#
loop_
_entity.id
_entity.type
_entity.pdbx_description
1 polymer ?
#
loop_
_entity_poly.entity_id
_entity_poly.type
_entity_poly.pdbx_seq_one_letter_code
_entity_poly.pdbx_strand_id
1 'polypeptide(L)'
;MVKLGQIISNGHTKVLTNNMLSIQNLSADPKHDVTQHLSRVGDDMIVDITQWTILKIEYYRDEDESTKYQSKFRLVDMVGMKAASFGYLILTTIHKANHENLRENYTDEFVGRSIYCAIMCSDILEVLLFCLLLDDSTIRQQRLNLNKASSISELFEKLVATC
;
A
#
# COMPACT_ATOMS: atom_id res chain seq x y z
N MET A 1 -14.59 53.77 -11.52
CA MET A 1 -13.51 52.85 -11.94
C MET A 1 -13.50 51.62 -11.03
N VAL A 2 -14.21 50.55 -11.39
CA VAL A 2 -14.01 49.21 -10.80
C VAL A 2 -14.43 48.16 -11.84
N LYS A 3 -13.47 47.42 -12.41
CA LYS A 3 -13.70 46.14 -13.09
C LYS A 3 -12.34 45.49 -13.43
N LEU A 4 -11.79 44.73 -12.48
CA LEU A 4 -10.65 43.82 -12.76
C LEU A 4 -10.50 42.68 -11.72
N GLY A 5 -11.53 42.40 -10.93
CA GLY A 5 -11.44 41.43 -9.81
C GLY A 5 -12.25 40.14 -9.94
N GLN A 6 -12.98 39.89 -11.02
CA GLN A 6 -13.96 38.77 -11.07
C GLN A 6 -13.76 37.71 -12.16
N ILE A 7 -12.69 37.78 -12.96
CA ILE A 7 -12.53 36.85 -14.10
C ILE A 7 -11.61 35.64 -13.79
N ILE A 8 -10.78 35.69 -12.74
CA ILE A 8 -9.75 34.65 -12.51
C ILE A 8 -10.26 33.49 -11.62
N SER A 9 -11.32 33.68 -10.83
CA SER A 9 -11.82 32.64 -9.92
C SER A 9 -12.61 31.53 -10.61
N ASN A 10 -13.33 31.80 -11.71
CA ASN A 10 -14.24 30.82 -12.31
C ASN A 10 -13.58 29.79 -13.24
N GLY A 11 -12.32 30.00 -13.65
CA GLY A 11 -11.59 29.06 -14.52
C GLY A 11 -11.03 27.87 -13.75
N HIS A 12 -10.39 28.11 -12.59
CA HIS A 12 -9.74 27.06 -11.80
C HIS A 12 -10.73 26.12 -11.11
N THR A 13 -11.85 26.63 -10.59
CA THR A 13 -12.88 25.79 -9.96
C THR A 13 -13.62 24.91 -10.96
N LYS A 14 -13.80 25.40 -12.21
CA LYS A 14 -14.40 24.60 -13.29
C LYS A 14 -13.48 23.48 -13.79
N VAL A 15 -12.17 23.70 -13.83
CA VAL A 15 -11.21 22.65 -14.20
C VAL A 15 -11.15 21.57 -13.13
N LEU A 16 -11.18 21.94 -11.84
CA LEU A 16 -11.20 20.96 -10.74
C LEU A 16 -12.51 20.16 -10.67
N THR A 17 -13.66 20.79 -10.92
CA THR A 17 -14.96 20.09 -10.94
C THR A 17 -15.13 19.21 -12.18
N ASN A 18 -14.66 19.65 -13.35
CA ASN A 18 -14.66 18.81 -14.55
C ASN A 18 -13.69 17.63 -14.43
N ASN A 19 -12.54 17.80 -13.77
CA ASN A 19 -11.61 16.69 -13.52
C ASN A 19 -12.14 15.71 -12.45
N MET A 20 -12.86 16.18 -11.42
CA MET A 20 -13.56 15.28 -10.48
C MET A 20 -14.69 14.48 -11.18
N LEU A 21 -15.48 15.13 -12.05
CA LEU A 21 -16.55 14.48 -12.81
C LEU A 21 -16.02 13.50 -13.88
N SER A 22 -14.79 13.70 -14.39
CA SER A 22 -14.16 12.74 -15.29
C SER A 22 -13.57 11.52 -14.58
N ILE A 23 -13.16 11.65 -13.31
CA ILE A 23 -12.68 10.50 -12.51
C ILE A 23 -13.85 9.61 -12.06
N GLN A 24 -15.03 10.19 -11.83
CA GLN A 24 -16.25 9.44 -11.48
C GLN A 24 -16.84 8.60 -12.63
N ASN A 25 -16.33 8.73 -13.86
CA ASN A 25 -16.82 8.01 -15.04
C ASN A 25 -15.85 6.92 -15.55
N LEU A 26 -14.83 6.56 -14.79
CA LEU A 26 -14.02 5.38 -15.09
C LEU A 26 -14.77 4.11 -14.64
N SER A 27 -15.61 3.63 -15.56
CA SER A 27 -16.20 2.28 -15.65
C SER A 27 -17.17 1.85 -14.53
N ALA A 28 -18.46 2.09 -14.77
CA ALA A 28 -19.58 1.43 -14.07
C ALA A 28 -20.09 0.19 -14.82
N ASP A 29 -19.21 -0.59 -15.45
CA ASP A 29 -19.53 -1.95 -15.90
C ASP A 29 -18.99 -2.95 -14.86
N PRO A 30 -19.85 -3.62 -14.06
CA PRO A 30 -19.43 -4.58 -13.04
C PRO A 30 -18.71 -5.80 -13.63
N LYS A 31 -18.67 -5.98 -14.96
CA LYS A 31 -17.87 -7.03 -15.61
C LYS A 31 -16.41 -6.63 -15.88
N HIS A 32 -16.05 -5.36 -15.68
CA HIS A 32 -14.71 -4.81 -15.96
C HIS A 32 -14.12 -4.03 -14.79
N ASP A 33 -14.66 -4.21 -13.58
CA ASP A 33 -14.04 -3.68 -12.38
C ASP A 33 -12.77 -4.49 -12.04
N VAL A 34 -11.62 -3.94 -12.42
CA VAL A 34 -10.30 -4.52 -12.17
C VAL A 34 -10.07 -4.72 -10.66
N THR A 35 -10.70 -3.90 -9.80
CA THR A 35 -10.60 -4.04 -8.36
C THR A 35 -11.30 -5.31 -7.85
N GLN A 36 -12.34 -5.77 -8.54
CA GLN A 36 -13.07 -6.99 -8.21
C GLN A 36 -12.30 -8.26 -8.59
N HIS A 37 -11.45 -8.19 -9.61
CA HIS A 37 -10.52 -9.29 -9.93
C HIS A 37 -9.35 -9.35 -8.95
N LEU A 38 -8.85 -8.20 -8.50
CA LEU A 38 -7.82 -8.13 -7.46
C LEU A 38 -8.35 -8.59 -6.09
N SER A 39 -9.62 -8.33 -5.76
CA SER A 39 -10.21 -8.82 -4.51
C SER A 39 -10.46 -10.32 -4.48
N ARG A 40 -10.70 -10.96 -5.64
CA ARG A 40 -10.81 -12.43 -5.73
C ARG A 40 -9.51 -13.12 -5.34
N VAL A 41 -8.37 -12.49 -5.59
CA VAL A 41 -7.06 -12.98 -5.19
C VAL A 41 -6.64 -12.26 -3.91
N GLY A 42 -7.15 -12.73 -2.77
CA GLY A 42 -6.41 -12.55 -1.53
C GLY A 42 -6.94 -11.55 -0.50
N ASP A 43 -8.24 -11.31 -0.39
CA ASP A 43 -8.75 -10.64 0.82
C ASP A 43 -8.39 -11.44 2.08
N ASP A 44 -8.62 -12.76 2.10
CA ASP A 44 -8.23 -13.64 3.23
C ASP A 44 -6.71 -13.69 3.42
N MET A 45 -5.97 -13.75 2.30
CA MET A 45 -4.50 -13.73 2.31
C MET A 45 -3.95 -12.43 2.90
N ILE A 46 -4.56 -11.28 2.57
CA ILE A 46 -4.17 -9.98 3.10
C ILE A 46 -4.52 -9.87 4.57
N VAL A 47 -5.65 -10.41 5.00
CA VAL A 47 -6.01 -10.46 6.43
C VAL A 47 -4.90 -11.17 7.21
N ASP A 48 -4.47 -12.35 6.74
CA ASP A 48 -3.40 -13.11 7.39
C ASP A 48 -2.08 -12.34 7.40
N ILE A 49 -1.65 -11.82 6.25
CA ILE A 49 -0.41 -11.02 6.15
C ILE A 49 -0.48 -9.80 7.08
N THR A 50 -1.63 -9.13 7.12
CA THR A 50 -1.85 -7.94 7.95
C THR A 50 -1.72 -8.30 9.42
N GLN A 51 -2.37 -9.38 9.87
CA GLN A 51 -2.30 -9.83 11.25
C GLN A 51 -0.85 -10.10 11.69
N TRP A 52 -0.10 -10.88 10.91
CA TRP A 52 1.27 -11.24 11.26
C TRP A 52 2.23 -10.05 11.18
N THR A 53 2.01 -9.15 10.21
CA THR A 53 2.79 -7.92 10.06
C THR A 53 2.54 -6.96 11.23
N ILE A 54 1.29 -6.77 11.66
CA ILE A 54 0.94 -5.94 12.82
C ILE A 54 1.65 -6.44 14.08
N LEU A 55 1.58 -7.75 14.35
CA LEU A 55 2.25 -8.33 15.53
C LEU A 55 3.77 -8.08 15.51
N LYS A 56 4.40 -8.12 14.33
CA LYS A 56 5.83 -7.80 14.19
C LYS A 56 6.12 -6.31 14.39
N ILE A 57 5.24 -5.42 13.94
CA ILE A 57 5.36 -3.97 14.20
C ILE A 57 5.23 -3.69 15.70
N GLU A 58 4.26 -4.30 16.37
CA GLU A 58 4.04 -4.16 17.82
C GLU A 58 5.26 -4.62 18.61
N TYR A 59 5.86 -5.76 18.21
CA TYR A 59 7.11 -6.22 18.78
C TYR A 59 8.21 -5.15 18.72
N TYR A 60 8.47 -4.57 17.54
CA TYR A 60 9.51 -3.54 17.40
C TYR A 60 9.18 -2.22 18.10
N ARG A 61 7.89 -1.88 18.21
CA ARG A 61 7.42 -0.69 18.92
C ARG A 61 7.64 -0.82 20.43
N ASP A 62 7.46 -2.02 20.96
CA ASP A 62 7.48 -2.26 22.40
C ASP A 62 8.89 -2.67 22.89
N GLU A 63 9.76 -3.18 22.01
CA GLU A 63 11.15 -3.55 22.31
C GLU A 63 12.07 -2.33 22.50
N ASP A 64 11.83 -1.22 21.80
CA ASP A 64 12.67 -0.02 21.83
C ASP A 64 11.87 1.23 22.23
N GLU A 65 12.26 1.90 23.34
CA GLU A 65 11.65 3.16 23.75
C GLU A 65 11.79 4.26 22.67
N SER A 66 12.79 4.16 21.79
CA SER A 66 12.98 5.09 20.68
C SER A 66 11.90 4.96 19.60
N THR A 67 11.30 3.79 19.40
CA THR A 67 10.29 3.51 18.36
C THR A 67 8.87 3.70 18.87
N LYS A 68 8.66 3.55 20.18
CA LYS A 68 7.36 3.60 20.88
C LYS A 68 6.47 4.79 20.53
N TYR A 69 7.05 5.98 20.36
CA TYR A 69 6.32 7.22 20.08
C TYR A 69 6.38 7.67 18.61
N GLN A 70 7.11 6.95 17.76
CA GLN A 70 7.25 7.31 16.35
C GLN A 70 5.97 7.00 15.58
N SER A 71 5.46 7.98 14.83
CA SER A 71 4.22 7.86 14.04
C SER A 71 4.29 6.75 13.00
N LYS A 72 5.48 6.45 12.45
CA LYS A 72 5.69 5.38 11.46
C LYS A 72 5.47 3.96 11.99
N PHE A 73 5.47 3.77 13.31
CA PHE A 73 5.14 2.50 13.97
C PHE A 73 3.71 2.48 14.54
N ARG A 74 2.91 3.54 14.33
CA ARG A 74 1.50 3.55 14.75
C ARG A 74 0.61 2.88 13.70
N LEU A 75 -0.33 2.07 14.20
CA LEU A 75 -1.54 1.55 13.54
C LEU A 75 -1.44 1.49 12.01
N VAL A 76 -0.78 0.43 11.56
CA VAL A 76 -0.99 -0.11 10.23
C VAL A 76 -2.30 -0.87 10.26
N ASP A 77 -3.29 -0.38 9.54
CA ASP A 77 -4.55 -1.07 9.34
C ASP A 77 -4.56 -1.81 8.00
N MET A 78 -5.65 -2.55 7.75
CA MET A 78 -5.84 -3.26 6.50
C MET A 78 -5.81 -2.33 5.28
N VAL A 79 -6.17 -1.04 5.45
CA VAL A 79 -6.12 -0.04 4.38
C VAL A 79 -4.68 0.29 4.03
N GLY A 80 -3.83 0.54 5.03
CA GLY A 80 -2.39 0.74 4.85
C GLY A 80 -1.72 -0.47 4.20
N MET A 81 -2.08 -1.69 4.62
CA MET A 81 -1.58 -2.91 3.99
C MET A 81 -2.01 -3.02 2.54
N LYS A 82 -3.29 -2.82 2.21
CA LYS A 82 -3.78 -2.82 0.82
C LYS A 82 -3.10 -1.73 -0.01
N ALA A 83 -2.89 -0.54 0.55
CA ALA A 83 -2.19 0.56 -0.11
C ALA A 83 -0.72 0.23 -0.42
N ALA A 84 0.00 -0.42 0.52
CA ALA A 84 1.37 -0.87 0.29
C ALA A 84 1.44 -2.06 -0.69
N SER A 85 0.63 -3.10 -0.48
CA SER A 85 0.70 -4.36 -1.23
C SER A 85 0.18 -4.21 -2.66
N PHE A 86 -0.94 -3.52 -2.87
CA PHE A 86 -1.51 -3.36 -4.20
C PHE A 86 -1.19 -2.00 -4.79
N GLY A 87 -1.32 -0.92 -4.03
CA GLY A 87 -1.08 0.43 -4.57
C GLY A 87 0.38 0.59 -4.99
N TYR A 88 1.30 0.48 -4.04
CA TYR A 88 2.72 0.73 -4.29
C TYR A 88 3.35 -0.30 -5.24
N LEU A 89 3.26 -1.60 -4.95
CA LEU A 89 3.95 -2.64 -5.75
C LEU A 89 3.45 -2.72 -7.21
N ILE A 90 2.16 -2.47 -7.45
CA ILE A 90 1.62 -2.41 -8.82
C ILE A 90 2.16 -1.15 -9.52
N LEU A 91 2.15 0.00 -8.84
CA LEU A 91 2.63 1.25 -9.42
C LEU A 91 4.14 1.22 -9.73
N THR A 92 4.96 0.62 -8.86
CA THR A 92 6.38 0.44 -9.17
C THR A 92 6.58 -0.45 -10.38
N THR A 93 5.72 -1.45 -10.59
CA THR A 93 5.78 -2.31 -11.78
C THR A 93 5.37 -1.56 -13.05
N ILE A 94 4.30 -0.78 -13.00
CA ILE A 94 3.83 0.06 -14.13
C ILE A 94 4.92 1.05 -14.55
N HIS A 95 5.55 1.70 -13.57
CA HIS A 95 6.59 2.69 -13.82
C HIS A 95 7.98 2.09 -14.02
N LYS A 96 8.14 0.76 -13.93
CA LYS A 96 9.43 0.05 -13.98
C LYS A 96 10.43 0.52 -12.92
N ALA A 97 9.92 0.95 -11.77
CA ALA A 97 10.65 1.51 -10.64
C ALA A 97 10.99 0.48 -9.56
N ASN A 98 10.77 -0.82 -9.81
CA ASN A 98 10.99 -1.90 -8.84
C ASN A 98 12.45 -2.00 -8.35
N HIS A 99 13.40 -1.45 -9.10
CA HIS A 99 14.83 -1.43 -8.78
C HIS A 99 15.32 -0.07 -8.30
N GLU A 100 14.46 0.95 -8.31
CA GLU A 100 14.80 2.30 -7.86
C GLU A 100 14.82 2.34 -6.33
N ASN A 101 15.64 3.22 -5.75
CA ASN A 101 15.63 3.37 -4.30
C ASN A 101 14.27 3.90 -3.86
N LEU A 102 13.71 3.35 -2.78
CA LEU A 102 12.42 3.80 -2.23
C LEU A 102 12.43 5.32 -2.00
N ARG A 103 13.52 5.90 -1.51
CA ARG A 103 13.60 7.36 -1.28
C ARG A 103 13.58 8.18 -2.57
N GLU A 104 14.15 7.66 -3.66
CA GLU A 104 14.18 8.33 -4.96
C GLU A 104 12.77 8.43 -5.58
N ASN A 105 11.90 7.46 -5.30
CA ASN A 105 10.50 7.49 -5.73
C ASN A 105 9.70 8.62 -5.05
N TYR A 106 10.16 9.11 -3.89
CA TYR A 106 9.48 10.05 -3.02
C TYR A 106 10.10 11.45 -2.98
N THR A 107 11.07 11.76 -3.84
CA THR A 107 11.67 13.10 -3.88
C THR A 107 10.73 14.11 -4.58
N ASP A 108 10.61 15.31 -4.03
CA ASP A 108 9.84 16.41 -4.66
C ASP A 108 10.61 17.07 -5.83
N GLU A 109 11.87 16.71 -6.01
CA GLU A 109 12.69 17.18 -7.12
C GLU A 109 12.27 16.46 -8.42
N PHE A 110 12.54 17.08 -9.57
CA PHE A 110 12.08 16.76 -10.95
C PHE A 110 12.09 15.28 -11.43
N VAL A 111 12.56 14.34 -10.61
CA VAL A 111 12.66 12.91 -10.87
C VAL A 111 11.62 12.09 -10.09
N GLY A 112 11.18 12.56 -8.91
CA GLY A 112 10.23 11.80 -8.10
C GLY A 112 8.81 11.88 -8.64
N ARG A 113 8.03 10.83 -8.37
CA ARG A 113 6.65 10.71 -8.87
C ARG A 113 5.71 10.98 -7.70
N SER A 114 5.08 12.14 -7.71
CA SER A 114 4.13 12.59 -6.67
C SER A 114 3.01 11.59 -6.37
N ILE A 115 2.71 10.68 -7.31
CA ILE A 115 1.75 9.59 -7.11
C ILE A 115 2.12 8.66 -5.96
N TYR A 116 3.41 8.41 -5.67
CA TYR A 116 3.80 7.57 -4.54
C TYR A 116 3.52 8.25 -3.19
N CYS A 117 3.75 9.56 -3.11
CA CYS A 117 3.41 10.38 -1.94
C CYS A 117 1.89 10.39 -1.66
N ALA A 118 1.06 10.23 -2.70
CA ALA A 118 -0.40 10.15 -2.54
C ALA A 118 -0.89 8.83 -1.94
N ILE A 119 -0.08 7.77 -1.94
CA ILE A 119 -0.45 6.45 -1.41
C ILE A 119 -0.19 6.40 0.10
N MET A 120 1.05 6.68 0.51
CA MET A 120 1.49 6.68 1.90
C MET A 120 2.87 7.31 2.02
N CYS A 121 3.23 7.76 3.22
CA CYS A 121 4.59 8.27 3.49
C CYS A 121 5.66 7.18 3.32
N SER A 122 6.83 7.57 2.80
CA SER A 122 7.98 6.68 2.61
C SER A 122 8.42 5.97 3.89
N ASP A 123 8.46 6.68 5.02
CA ASP A 123 8.86 6.10 6.31
C ASP A 123 7.90 5.00 6.79
N ILE A 124 6.60 5.15 6.51
CA ILE A 124 5.59 4.13 6.84
C ILE A 124 5.79 2.92 5.93
N LEU A 125 5.96 3.14 4.62
CA LEU A 125 6.22 2.08 3.66
C LEU A 125 7.48 1.28 4.01
N GLU A 126 8.55 1.96 4.43
CA GLU A 126 9.80 1.32 4.85
C GLU A 126 9.58 0.38 6.05
N VAL A 127 8.85 0.86 7.08
CA VAL A 127 8.48 0.02 8.24
C VAL A 127 7.61 -1.16 7.82
N LEU A 128 6.65 -0.96 6.92
CA LEU A 128 5.78 -2.01 6.40
C LEU A 128 6.56 -3.11 5.68
N LEU A 129 7.45 -2.73 4.75
CA LEU A 129 8.26 -3.68 4.01
C LEU A 129 9.22 -4.43 4.93
N PHE A 130 9.78 -3.76 5.94
CA PHE A 130 10.66 -4.38 6.92
C PHE A 130 9.92 -5.37 7.85
N CYS A 131 8.70 -5.01 8.25
CA CYS A 131 7.87 -5.82 9.15
C CYS A 131 6.99 -6.84 8.42
N LEU A 132 7.03 -6.89 7.08
CA LEU A 132 6.20 -7.80 6.31
C LEU A 132 6.44 -9.24 6.76
N LEU A 133 5.34 -9.90 7.17
CA LEU A 133 5.36 -11.26 7.66
C LEU A 133 4.20 -12.03 7.03
N LEU A 134 4.51 -13.19 6.46
CA LEU A 134 3.55 -14.00 5.69
C LEU A 134 3.03 -15.22 6.49
N ASP A 135 3.50 -15.39 7.72
CA ASP A 135 3.22 -16.58 8.53
C ASP A 135 3.40 -16.32 10.03
N ASP A 136 2.79 -17.16 10.85
CA ASP A 136 2.98 -17.19 12.29
C ASP A 136 4.44 -17.52 12.67
N SER A 137 5.13 -16.55 13.29
CA SER A 137 6.51 -16.70 13.77
C SER A 137 6.63 -17.62 14.99
N THR A 138 5.57 -17.78 15.79
CA THR A 138 5.61 -18.54 17.06
C THR A 138 5.79 -20.04 16.84
N ILE A 139 5.17 -20.58 15.77
CA ILE A 139 5.26 -21.99 15.40
C ILE A 139 6.23 -22.26 14.24
N ARG A 140 6.87 -21.21 13.70
CA ARG A 140 7.72 -21.30 12.50
C ARG A 140 8.86 -22.31 12.65
N GLN A 141 9.55 -22.31 13.78
CA GLN A 141 10.67 -23.23 14.02
C GLN A 141 10.23 -24.70 13.99
N GLN A 142 9.03 -25.00 14.49
CA GLN A 142 8.46 -26.34 14.44
C GLN A 142 8.09 -26.73 13.00
N ARG A 143 7.48 -25.81 12.25
CA ARG A 143 7.10 -26.03 10.84
C ARG A 143 8.30 -26.18 9.90
N LEU A 144 9.39 -25.45 10.14
CA LEU A 144 10.63 -25.52 9.34
C LEU A 144 11.30 -26.91 9.34
N ASN A 145 11.03 -27.71 10.36
CA ASN A 145 11.49 -29.10 10.43
C ASN A 145 10.72 -30.03 9.48
N LEU A 146 9.47 -29.68 9.17
CA LEU A 146 8.58 -30.45 8.30
C LEU A 146 8.59 -29.92 6.86
N ASN A 147 8.61 -28.60 6.70
CA ASN A 147 8.57 -27.91 5.43
C ASN A 147 9.54 -26.74 5.42
N LYS A 148 10.58 -26.80 4.58
CA LYS A 148 11.56 -25.71 4.45
C LYS A 148 10.98 -24.41 3.91
N ALA A 149 9.83 -24.47 3.21
CA ALA A 149 9.10 -23.31 2.72
C ALA A 149 7.98 -22.85 3.69
N SER A 150 8.03 -23.24 4.98
CA SER A 150 6.96 -22.97 5.93
C SER A 150 6.61 -21.48 6.09
N SER A 151 7.57 -20.58 5.81
CA SER A 151 7.38 -19.13 5.90
C SER A 151 6.45 -18.53 4.84
N ILE A 152 6.11 -19.30 3.79
CA ILE A 152 5.20 -18.85 2.73
C ILE A 152 4.19 -19.93 2.31
N SER A 153 4.42 -21.19 2.69
CA SER A 153 3.63 -22.34 2.22
C SER A 153 2.13 -22.16 2.33
N GLU A 154 1.63 -21.71 3.48
CA GLU A 154 0.20 -21.54 3.71
C GLU A 154 -0.41 -20.46 2.80
N LEU A 155 0.28 -19.33 2.64
CA LEU A 155 -0.13 -18.28 1.72
C LEU A 155 -0.09 -18.76 0.27
N PHE A 156 0.94 -19.52 -0.09
CA PHE A 156 1.12 -20.05 -1.44
C PHE A 156 0.05 -21.09 -1.78
N GLU A 157 -0.33 -21.95 -0.83
CA GLU A 157 -1.42 -22.92 -1.00
C GLU A 157 -2.77 -22.20 -1.19
N LYS A 158 -3.04 -21.14 -0.42
CA LYS A 158 -4.22 -20.27 -0.60
C LYS A 158 -4.24 -19.63 -1.98
N LEU A 159 -3.09 -19.15 -2.45
CA LEU A 159 -2.95 -18.56 -3.79
C LEU A 159 -3.24 -19.60 -4.88
N VAL A 160 -2.62 -20.79 -4.80
CA VAL A 160 -2.80 -21.88 -5.78
C VAL A 160 -4.25 -22.36 -5.81
N ALA A 161 -4.92 -22.44 -4.65
CA ALA A 161 -6.33 -22.85 -4.58
C ALA A 161 -7.31 -21.81 -5.18
N THR A 162 -6.87 -20.56 -5.31
CA THR A 162 -7.68 -19.46 -5.88
C THR A 162 -7.53 -19.34 -7.40
N CYS A 163 -6.47 -19.93 -7.97
CA CYS A 163 -6.18 -19.98 -9.41
C CYS A 163 -6.93 -21.13 -10.10
#